data_AF-A0A8J1W3A9-F1
#
_entry.id   AF-A0A8J1W3A9-F1
#
_cell.length_a   1.000
_cell.length_b   1.000
_cell.length_c   1.000
_cell.angle_alpha   90.00
_cell.angle_beta   90.00
_cell.angle_gamma   90.00
#
_symmetry.space_group_name_H-M   'P 1'
#
loop_
_entity.id
_entity.type
_entity.pdbx_description
1 polymer ?
#
loop_
_entity_poly.entity_id
_entity_poly.type
_entity_poly.pdbx_seq_one_letter_code
_entity_poly.pdbx_strand_id
1 'polypeptide(L)'
;MNDFEYIYMKQRKDFGRYCQFDEVEPKIIGVVERNMDCLNDFVEQTVINVVLDNIPTMSEHSVNTARVQTKARGMLHTEGGWPKEVDATEAQDTTKWRKKLEKDPVFTNAVKTLTGATSKCLEQNNTIDLFEHYFFQEEPDALVENLQLKTVALFKDPSDEPRTISKIGWHPEGPTKIVGSYSSLRFQRMSEEMSTSSHVWDVNERNTPLFSLKSKSPIISAQYNGKQSDLILAGCYNGILNLYDLRKGPTPAQMSVVETSHYDPVYDLCWLQSKTGTEAVSVSSDGYLMLWDVKEMNAPRDKCLLTDGGKPGKTLGAVSLEWMQEAGPTKYLVGTEMGMILSCQNKPKKPCEVTAWFGNEEKGGHGRHFGPVYSVKRNPFHCKYFLSIGDWSARMWFEDLKGPMTMTPYAPCYLSAAAWSPTRPGVFFLARHDGYLDIWDWYYRMNAVSLTQKVSDHALTSMSIQNQGGLLAMGDSNGIITLMQLCDGLIQMQPNEKNYVGNIFDRETKREKNLEALKKAQKQPTASSANLEGPADESAVLSIDEKAYVECEEKFFQGVGMEGDNLGTSAYLNKKVAE
;
A
#
# COMPACT_ATOMS: atom_id res chain seq x y z
N MET A 1 -88.67 -40.64 -35.70
CA MET A 1 -87.95 -39.51 -36.30
C MET A 1 -86.46 -39.76 -36.18
N ASN A 2 -85.91 -40.45 -37.18
CA ASN A 2 -84.49 -40.39 -37.51
C ASN A 2 -84.51 -39.90 -38.95
N ASP A 3 -84.45 -38.59 -39.14
CA ASP A 3 -84.33 -38.02 -40.47
C ASP A 3 -82.90 -38.31 -40.95
N PHE A 4 -82.77 -39.35 -41.77
CA PHE A 4 -81.54 -39.65 -42.46
C PHE A 4 -81.41 -38.68 -43.64
N GLU A 5 -80.76 -37.54 -43.38
CA GLU A 5 -80.39 -36.58 -44.43
C GLU A 5 -79.21 -37.17 -45.23
N TYR A 6 -79.50 -37.70 -46.42
CA TYR A 6 -78.48 -38.13 -47.37
C TYR A 6 -77.88 -36.92 -48.09
N ILE A 7 -76.70 -36.48 -47.67
CA ILE A 7 -75.95 -35.42 -48.36
C ILE A 7 -75.22 -36.02 -49.57
N TYR A 8 -75.70 -35.73 -50.78
CA TYR A 8 -74.99 -36.08 -52.02
C TYR A 8 -73.87 -35.07 -52.31
N MET A 9 -72.62 -35.45 -52.04
CA MET A 9 -71.45 -34.68 -52.44
C MET A 9 -70.91 -35.17 -53.80
N LYS A 10 -70.95 -34.32 -54.83
CA LYS A 10 -70.39 -34.59 -56.15
C LYS A 10 -69.17 -33.70 -56.42
N GLN A 11 -68.05 -34.28 -56.85
CA GLN A 11 -66.85 -33.50 -57.18
C GLN A 11 -67.09 -32.64 -58.43
N ARG A 12 -66.59 -31.39 -58.43
CA ARG A 12 -66.82 -30.42 -59.51
C ARG A 12 -66.36 -30.90 -60.89
N LYS A 13 -65.31 -31.74 -60.96
CA LYS A 13 -64.82 -32.35 -62.21
C LYS A 13 -65.82 -33.31 -62.87
N ASP A 14 -66.77 -33.83 -62.09
CA ASP A 14 -67.74 -34.84 -62.51
C ASP A 14 -69.10 -34.20 -62.87
N PHE A 15 -69.24 -32.87 -62.73
CA PHE A 15 -70.35 -32.11 -63.29
C PHE A 15 -70.19 -31.99 -64.81
N GLY A 16 -71.27 -32.23 -65.57
CA GLY A 16 -71.28 -32.15 -67.03
C GLY A 16 -70.93 -33.46 -67.77
N ARG A 17 -70.65 -34.56 -67.05
CA ARG A 17 -70.62 -35.90 -67.67
C ARG A 17 -72.04 -36.41 -67.83
N TYR A 18 -72.38 -36.85 -69.04
CA TYR A 18 -73.65 -37.51 -69.34
C TYR A 18 -73.79 -38.77 -68.48
N CYS A 19 -74.93 -38.92 -67.80
CA CYS A 19 -75.24 -40.16 -67.10
C CYS A 19 -75.47 -41.24 -68.16
N GLN A 20 -74.65 -42.29 -68.14
CA GLN A 20 -74.91 -43.49 -68.95
C GLN A 20 -76.06 -44.21 -68.28
N PHE A 21 -77.27 -43.93 -68.74
CA PHE A 21 -78.43 -44.74 -68.42
C PHE A 21 -78.33 -46.00 -69.25
N ASP A 22 -78.14 -47.13 -68.58
CA ASP A 22 -78.35 -48.42 -69.19
C ASP A 22 -79.85 -48.70 -69.21
N GLU A 23 -80.37 -49.22 -70.32
CA GLU A 23 -81.75 -49.72 -70.40
C GLU A 23 -81.84 -50.96 -69.50
N VAL A 24 -82.25 -50.74 -68.25
CA VAL A 24 -82.53 -51.82 -67.31
C VAL A 24 -84.02 -52.11 -67.37
N GLU A 25 -84.38 -53.38 -67.54
CA GLU A 25 -85.77 -53.80 -67.47
C GLU A 25 -86.41 -53.31 -66.16
N PRO A 26 -87.64 -52.77 -66.20
CA PRO A 26 -88.29 -52.18 -65.05
C PRO A 26 -88.41 -53.20 -63.91
N LYS A 27 -87.67 -52.97 -62.82
CA LYS A 27 -87.81 -53.71 -61.57
C LYS A 27 -88.84 -53.02 -60.68
N ILE A 28 -89.89 -53.76 -60.34
CA ILE A 28 -90.85 -53.37 -59.31
C ILE A 28 -90.10 -53.42 -57.96
N ILE A 29 -89.65 -52.27 -57.46
CA ILE A 29 -88.89 -52.17 -56.19
C ILE A 29 -89.81 -52.36 -54.98
N GLY A 30 -91.12 -52.17 -55.16
CA GLY A 30 -92.10 -52.48 -54.14
C GLY A 30 -93.52 -52.33 -54.65
N VAL A 31 -94.35 -53.30 -54.31
CA VAL A 31 -95.81 -53.23 -54.44
C VAL A 31 -96.33 -52.69 -53.12
N VAL A 32 -96.96 -51.53 -53.13
CA VAL A 32 -97.60 -50.96 -51.94
C VAL A 32 -98.98 -51.59 -51.81
N GLU A 33 -99.11 -52.49 -50.84
CA GLU A 33 -100.39 -53.12 -50.53
C GLU A 33 -101.35 -52.11 -49.89
N ARG A 34 -102.64 -52.23 -50.22
CA ARG A 34 -103.67 -51.31 -49.74
C ARG A 34 -103.89 -51.49 -48.23
N ASN A 35 -103.56 -50.46 -47.47
CA ASN A 35 -103.86 -50.41 -46.04
C ASN A 35 -105.34 -50.07 -45.83
N MET A 36 -106.13 -51.03 -45.32
CA MET A 36 -107.56 -50.86 -45.04
C MET A 36 -107.83 -49.88 -43.90
N ASP A 37 -106.87 -49.68 -43.00
CA ASP A 37 -107.03 -48.77 -41.87
C ASP A 37 -107.05 -47.30 -42.33
N CYS A 38 -106.35 -46.98 -43.42
CA CYS A 38 -106.37 -45.64 -44.03
C CYS A 38 -107.67 -45.34 -44.79
N LEU A 39 -108.57 -46.32 -44.95
CA LEU A 39 -109.85 -46.11 -45.64
C LEU A 39 -110.81 -45.25 -44.81
N ASN A 40 -110.73 -45.36 -43.49
CA ASN A 40 -111.59 -44.60 -42.58
C ASN A 40 -111.21 -43.12 -42.52
N ASP A 41 -109.96 -42.79 -42.87
CA ASP A 41 -109.43 -41.41 -42.89
C ASP A 41 -109.46 -40.79 -44.30
N PHE A 42 -110.01 -41.50 -45.29
CA PHE A 42 -110.14 -40.97 -46.65
C PHE A 42 -111.27 -39.94 -46.70
N VAL A 43 -110.90 -38.66 -46.78
CA VAL A 43 -111.83 -37.56 -47.01
C VAL A 43 -111.61 -37.01 -48.42
N GLU A 44 -112.64 -37.06 -49.25
CA GLU A 44 -112.64 -36.46 -50.58
C GLU A 44 -112.68 -34.92 -50.44
N GLN A 45 -111.51 -34.27 -50.55
CA GLN A 45 -111.43 -32.81 -50.61
C GLN A 45 -111.77 -32.32 -52.03
N THR A 46 -112.92 -31.68 -52.17
CA THR A 46 -113.40 -31.07 -53.41
C THR A 46 -112.77 -29.71 -53.72
N VAL A 47 -111.82 -29.24 -52.90
CA VAL A 47 -111.11 -27.97 -53.10
C VAL A 47 -109.61 -28.21 -53.01
N ILE A 48 -108.91 -28.05 -54.13
CA ILE A 48 -107.45 -28.07 -54.16
C ILE A 48 -106.97 -26.65 -53.86
N ASN A 49 -106.45 -26.42 -52.66
CA ASN A 49 -105.72 -25.19 -52.36
C ASN A 49 -104.30 -25.32 -52.93
N VAL A 50 -104.07 -24.73 -54.10
CA VAL A 50 -102.71 -24.51 -54.61
C VAL A 50 -102.19 -23.23 -53.98
N VAL A 51 -101.23 -23.34 -53.09
CA VAL A 51 -100.46 -22.20 -52.60
C VAL A 51 -99.30 -21.99 -53.58
N LEU A 52 -99.45 -20.98 -54.44
CA LEU A 52 -98.36 -20.49 -55.28
C LEU A 52 -97.66 -19.39 -54.50
N ASP A 53 -96.39 -19.61 -54.17
CA ASP A 53 -95.54 -18.56 -53.63
C ASP A 53 -94.65 -18.00 -54.73
N ASN A 54 -94.53 -16.67 -54.78
CA ASN A 54 -93.61 -15.96 -55.67
C ASN A 54 -92.34 -15.56 -54.91
N ILE A 55 -92.09 -16.11 -53.72
CA ILE A 55 -90.76 -16.02 -53.10
C ILE A 55 -89.79 -16.80 -53.99
N PRO A 56 -88.82 -16.15 -54.65
CA PRO A 56 -87.81 -16.87 -55.41
C PRO A 56 -87.06 -17.78 -54.45
N THR A 57 -87.25 -19.09 -54.61
CA THR A 57 -86.51 -20.12 -53.88
C THR A 57 -85.03 -19.95 -54.19
N MET A 58 -84.28 -19.39 -53.24
CA MET A 58 -82.84 -19.24 -53.35
C MET A 58 -82.17 -20.51 -52.85
N SER A 59 -81.32 -21.11 -53.68
CA SER A 59 -80.48 -22.22 -53.27
C SER A 59 -79.12 -21.70 -52.80
N GLU A 60 -78.80 -21.85 -51.52
CA GLU A 60 -77.46 -21.57 -51.02
C GLU A 60 -76.54 -22.78 -51.28
N HIS A 61 -75.34 -22.52 -51.80
CA HIS A 61 -74.32 -23.53 -52.00
C HIS A 61 -73.04 -23.10 -51.27
N SER A 62 -72.63 -23.84 -50.24
CA SER A 62 -71.35 -23.60 -49.58
C SER A 62 -70.22 -24.27 -50.37
N VAL A 63 -69.27 -23.49 -50.88
CA VAL A 63 -68.10 -24.00 -51.61
C VAL A 63 -66.83 -23.69 -50.81
N ASN A 64 -66.15 -24.74 -50.35
CA ASN A 64 -64.81 -24.64 -49.77
C ASN A 64 -63.77 -25.04 -50.81
N THR A 65 -62.99 -24.08 -51.32
CA THR A 65 -61.84 -24.37 -52.19
C THR A 65 -60.59 -24.57 -51.33
N ALA A 66 -59.85 -25.66 -51.53
CA ALA A 66 -58.52 -25.80 -50.96
C ALA A 66 -57.62 -24.67 -51.50
N ARG A 67 -56.91 -23.97 -50.61
CA ARG A 67 -56.04 -22.85 -51.00
C ARG A 67 -54.85 -23.41 -51.77
N VAL A 68 -54.80 -23.18 -53.08
CA VAL A 68 -53.64 -23.56 -53.91
C VAL A 68 -52.44 -22.74 -53.44
N GLN A 69 -51.40 -23.40 -52.95
CA GLN A 69 -50.14 -22.73 -52.62
C GLN A 69 -49.40 -22.39 -53.92
N THR A 70 -49.55 -21.15 -54.38
CA THR A 70 -48.71 -20.60 -55.44
C THR A 70 -47.46 -20.00 -54.79
N LYS A 71 -46.28 -20.35 -55.30
CA LYS A 71 -45.01 -19.73 -54.90
C LYS A 71 -44.48 -18.97 -56.10
N ALA A 72 -44.38 -17.65 -55.99
CA ALA A 72 -43.67 -16.85 -56.98
C ALA A 72 -42.18 -17.24 -56.95
N ARG A 73 -41.67 -17.77 -58.07
CA ARG A 73 -40.23 -17.95 -58.28
C ARG A 73 -39.77 -16.87 -59.24
N GLY A 74 -38.95 -15.96 -58.76
CA GLY A 74 -38.15 -15.06 -59.58
C GLY A 74 -36.70 -15.55 -59.63
N MET A 75 -36.03 -15.31 -60.75
CA MET A 75 -34.59 -15.55 -60.88
C MET A 75 -33.89 -14.19 -60.80
N LEU A 76 -32.97 -14.02 -59.85
CA LEU A 76 -32.15 -12.81 -59.73
C LEU A 76 -30.74 -13.16 -60.22
N HIS A 77 -30.33 -12.66 -61.38
CA HIS A 77 -28.92 -12.72 -61.79
C HIS A 77 -28.15 -11.64 -61.01
N THR A 78 -27.19 -12.06 -60.18
CA THR A 78 -26.34 -11.17 -59.37
C THR A 78 -24.95 -10.94 -59.98
N GLU A 79 -24.73 -11.34 -61.23
CA GLU A 79 -23.44 -11.24 -61.89
C GLU A 79 -23.39 -10.03 -62.84
N GLY A 80 -22.73 -8.96 -62.36
CA GLY A 80 -22.04 -7.96 -63.18
C GLY A 80 -22.91 -6.91 -63.87
N GLY A 81 -22.60 -5.63 -63.61
CA GLY A 81 -23.15 -4.46 -64.34
C GLY A 81 -22.62 -4.33 -65.77
N TRP A 82 -22.36 -5.45 -66.46
CA TRP A 82 -21.95 -5.44 -67.86
C TRP A 82 -23.15 -5.07 -68.74
N PRO A 83 -22.94 -4.34 -69.85
CA PRO A 83 -23.99 -4.08 -70.82
C PRO A 83 -24.55 -5.40 -71.38
N LYS A 84 -25.83 -5.38 -71.81
CA LYS A 84 -26.55 -6.56 -72.32
C LYS A 84 -25.86 -7.31 -73.47
N GLU A 85 -24.94 -6.66 -74.17
CA GLU A 85 -24.20 -7.19 -75.31
C GLU A 85 -22.90 -7.92 -74.93
N VAL A 86 -22.49 -7.87 -73.66
CA VAL A 86 -21.23 -8.45 -73.18
C VAL A 86 -21.55 -9.60 -72.24
N ASP A 87 -21.13 -10.80 -72.62
CA ASP A 87 -21.21 -11.95 -71.73
C ASP A 87 -20.09 -11.88 -70.68
N ALA A 88 -20.49 -11.82 -69.41
CA ALA A 88 -19.57 -11.75 -68.26
C ALA A 88 -18.84 -13.07 -68.00
N THR A 89 -19.41 -14.20 -68.45
CA THR A 89 -18.80 -15.54 -68.27
C THR A 89 -17.63 -15.77 -69.23
N GLU A 90 -17.61 -15.04 -70.36
CA GLU A 90 -16.55 -15.13 -71.35
C GLU A 90 -15.47 -14.05 -71.13
N ALA A 91 -14.27 -14.48 -70.72
CA ALA A 91 -13.16 -13.59 -70.39
C ALA A 91 -12.70 -12.75 -71.60
N GLN A 92 -12.84 -13.29 -72.82
CA GLN A 92 -12.45 -12.57 -74.03
C GLN A 92 -13.34 -11.36 -74.30
N ASP A 93 -14.65 -11.48 -74.08
CA ASP A 93 -15.61 -10.41 -74.38
C ASP A 93 -15.56 -9.29 -73.32
N THR A 94 -15.38 -9.62 -72.04
CA THR A 94 -15.13 -8.60 -71.02
C THR A 94 -13.82 -7.84 -71.25
N THR A 95 -12.79 -8.50 -71.79
CA THR A 95 -11.50 -7.88 -72.11
C THR A 95 -11.59 -6.99 -73.36
N LYS A 96 -12.31 -7.43 -74.40
CA LYS A 96 -12.59 -6.59 -75.59
C LYS A 96 -13.38 -5.35 -75.22
N TRP A 97 -14.40 -5.50 -74.36
CA TRP A 97 -15.20 -4.37 -73.89
C TRP A 97 -14.36 -3.35 -73.10
N ARG A 98 -13.52 -3.80 -72.16
CA ARG A 98 -12.58 -2.92 -71.43
C ARG A 98 -11.63 -2.20 -72.38
N LYS A 99 -11.03 -2.89 -73.34
CA LYS A 99 -10.14 -2.28 -74.34
C LYS A 99 -10.87 -1.27 -75.24
N LYS A 100 -12.16 -1.47 -75.51
CA LYS A 100 -12.98 -0.52 -76.27
C LYS A 100 -13.21 0.76 -75.46
N LEU A 101 -13.53 0.65 -74.17
CA LEU A 101 -13.69 1.79 -73.25
C LEU A 101 -12.38 2.53 -72.99
N GLU A 102 -11.26 1.81 -72.82
CA GLU A 102 -9.93 2.42 -72.63
C GLU A 102 -9.50 3.28 -73.83
N LYS A 103 -9.96 2.95 -75.03
CA LYS A 103 -9.72 3.72 -76.26
C LYS A 103 -10.68 4.89 -76.44
N ASP A 104 -11.71 5.01 -75.60
CA ASP A 104 -12.63 6.14 -75.65
C ASP A 104 -11.90 7.42 -75.17
N PRO A 105 -11.82 8.47 -76.00
CA PRO A 105 -11.19 9.72 -75.60
C PRO A 105 -11.88 10.37 -74.38
N VAL A 106 -13.19 10.13 -74.18
CA VAL A 106 -13.94 10.63 -73.02
C VAL A 106 -13.42 9.99 -71.73
N PHE A 107 -13.21 8.67 -71.74
CA PHE A 107 -12.68 7.94 -70.60
C PHE A 107 -11.25 8.40 -70.26
N THR A 108 -10.38 8.50 -71.28
CA THR A 108 -8.99 8.93 -71.08
C THR A 108 -8.91 10.34 -70.49
N ASN A 109 -9.72 11.28 -70.99
CA ASN A 109 -9.78 12.65 -70.47
C ASN A 109 -10.36 12.72 -69.05
N ALA A 110 -11.39 11.93 -68.74
CA ALA A 110 -11.96 11.86 -67.40
C ALA A 110 -10.94 11.32 -66.39
N VAL A 111 -10.23 10.24 -66.73
CA VAL A 111 -9.15 9.68 -65.90
C VAL A 111 -8.07 10.73 -65.66
N LYS A 112 -7.58 11.41 -66.70
CA LYS A 112 -6.56 12.46 -66.55
C LYS A 112 -7.00 13.59 -65.62
N THR A 113 -8.27 13.99 -65.71
CA THR A 113 -8.86 15.04 -64.86
C THR A 113 -8.97 14.59 -63.40
N LEU A 114 -9.47 13.37 -63.16
CA LEU A 114 -9.63 12.81 -61.82
C LEU A 114 -8.28 12.53 -61.16
N THR A 115 -7.30 12.03 -61.91
CA THR A 115 -5.93 11.83 -61.40
C THR A 115 -5.30 13.15 -60.99
N GLY A 116 -5.47 14.23 -61.77
CA GLY A 116 -5.00 15.56 -61.39
C GLY A 116 -5.64 16.08 -60.10
N ALA A 117 -6.95 15.90 -59.94
CA ALA A 117 -7.66 16.28 -58.72
C ALA A 117 -7.22 15.45 -57.50
N THR A 118 -7.01 14.15 -57.68
CA THR A 118 -6.67 13.21 -56.60
C THR A 118 -5.22 13.36 -56.16
N SER A 119 -4.29 13.62 -57.10
CA SER A 119 -2.88 13.89 -56.78
C SER A 119 -2.75 15.06 -55.82
N LYS A 120 -3.53 16.14 -56.04
CA LYS A 120 -3.54 17.30 -55.16
C LYS A 120 -3.98 16.95 -53.72
N CYS A 121 -5.02 16.13 -53.56
CA CYS A 121 -5.47 15.68 -52.25
C CYS A 121 -4.43 14.79 -51.55
N LEU A 122 -3.73 13.96 -52.32
CA LEU A 122 -2.72 13.04 -51.81
C LEU A 122 -1.44 13.77 -51.38
N GLU A 123 -0.99 14.74 -52.19
CA GLU A 123 0.09 15.65 -51.82
C GLU A 123 -0.27 16.46 -50.57
N GLN A 124 -1.51 16.95 -50.45
CA GLN A 124 -1.98 17.66 -49.27
C GLN A 124 -1.90 16.79 -48.01
N ASN A 125 -2.38 15.54 -48.07
CA ASN A 125 -2.31 14.62 -46.92
C ASN A 125 -0.88 14.26 -46.52
N ASN A 126 0.07 14.28 -47.47
CA ASN A 126 1.49 14.03 -47.19
C ASN A 126 2.22 15.25 -46.62
N THR A 127 1.66 16.46 -46.71
CA THR A 127 2.35 17.67 -46.19
C THR A 127 2.44 17.69 -44.67
N ILE A 128 1.33 17.36 -44.00
CA ILE A 128 1.19 17.32 -42.54
C ILE A 128 0.16 16.23 -42.24
N ASP A 129 0.48 15.32 -41.32
CA ASP A 129 -0.49 14.35 -40.84
C ASP A 129 -1.42 15.02 -39.81
N LEU A 130 -2.64 15.36 -40.24
CA LEU A 130 -3.64 15.98 -39.35
C LEU A 130 -4.14 15.03 -38.24
N PHE A 131 -3.88 13.73 -38.35
CA PHE A 131 -4.36 12.72 -37.42
C PHE A 131 -3.28 12.22 -36.46
N GLU A 132 -2.08 12.80 -36.50
CA GLU A 132 -1.03 12.53 -35.52
C GLU A 132 -1.39 13.19 -34.17
N HIS A 133 -1.65 12.36 -33.17
CA HIS A 133 -1.81 12.82 -31.79
C HIS A 133 -0.45 12.88 -31.10
N TYR A 134 0.11 14.09 -31.01
CA TYR A 134 1.32 14.31 -30.22
C TYR A 134 1.12 13.87 -28.77
N PHE A 135 2.10 13.17 -28.22
CA PHE A 135 2.17 12.75 -26.81
C PHE A 135 1.08 11.78 -26.33
N PHE A 136 0.43 11.03 -27.23
CA PHE A 136 -0.66 10.10 -26.86
C PHE A 136 -0.26 9.00 -25.86
N GLN A 137 1.03 8.64 -25.79
CA GLN A 137 1.56 7.63 -24.88
C GLN A 137 2.44 8.20 -23.76
N GLU A 138 2.59 9.52 -23.69
CA GLU A 138 3.36 10.13 -22.61
C GLU A 138 2.47 10.34 -21.39
N GLU A 139 2.87 9.77 -20.25
CA GLU A 139 2.30 10.11 -18.96
C GLU A 139 2.94 11.42 -18.45
N PRO A 140 2.17 12.34 -17.85
CA PRO A 140 2.72 13.60 -17.35
C PRO A 140 3.71 13.35 -16.21
N ASP A 141 4.99 13.62 -16.46
CA ASP A 141 6.13 13.23 -15.59
C ASP A 141 6.42 14.24 -14.45
N ALA A 142 5.62 15.31 -14.31
CA ALA A 142 5.93 16.40 -13.38
C ALA A 142 4.70 16.91 -12.62
N LEU A 143 4.12 16.06 -11.77
CA LEU A 143 3.36 16.58 -10.63
C LEU A 143 4.38 16.97 -9.55
N VAL A 144 4.46 18.26 -9.24
CA VAL A 144 5.17 18.72 -8.04
C VAL A 144 4.43 18.12 -6.84
N GLU A 145 4.93 17.01 -6.32
CA GLU A 145 4.38 16.39 -5.13
C GLU A 145 4.71 17.24 -3.91
N ASN A 146 3.76 18.08 -3.51
CA ASN A 146 3.84 18.76 -2.23
C ASN A 146 3.69 17.71 -1.11
N LEU A 147 4.75 17.51 -0.32
CA LEU A 147 4.73 16.64 0.85
C LEU A 147 3.69 17.18 1.84
N GLN A 148 2.65 16.40 2.11
CA GLN A 148 1.56 16.76 3.01
C GLN A 148 1.19 15.59 3.90
N LEU A 149 0.79 15.90 5.14
CA LEU A 149 0.28 14.92 6.09
C LEU A 149 -1.17 15.24 6.41
N LYS A 150 -2.01 14.22 6.49
CA LYS A 150 -3.43 14.38 6.85
C LYS A 150 -3.70 13.68 8.17
N THR A 151 -4.33 14.37 9.12
CA THR A 151 -4.80 13.73 10.35
C THR A 151 -6.09 12.97 10.04
N VAL A 152 -6.10 11.66 10.27
CA VAL A 152 -7.23 10.76 10.00
C VAL A 152 -8.12 10.60 11.22
N ALA A 153 -7.51 10.37 12.39
CA ALA A 153 -8.21 10.12 13.63
C ALA A 153 -7.39 10.57 14.84
N LEU A 154 -8.09 10.85 15.94
CA LEU A 154 -7.52 11.12 17.26
C LEU A 154 -8.15 10.12 18.23
N PHE A 155 -7.31 9.36 18.94
CA PHE A 155 -7.75 8.45 19.99
C PHE A 155 -7.36 9.02 21.34
N LYS A 156 -8.35 9.51 22.07
CA LYS A 156 -8.16 10.13 23.37
C LYS A 156 -8.36 9.10 24.48
N ASP A 157 -7.44 9.06 25.42
CA ASP A 157 -7.58 8.28 26.66
C ASP A 157 -8.93 8.59 27.35
N PRO A 158 -9.77 7.58 27.67
CA PRO A 158 -11.01 7.77 28.41
C PRO A 158 -10.82 8.14 29.89
N SER A 159 -9.61 7.99 30.42
CA SER A 159 -9.27 8.39 31.80
C SER A 159 -9.37 9.91 31.97
N ASP A 160 -9.89 10.36 33.12
CA ASP A 160 -10.00 11.79 33.44
C ASP A 160 -8.62 12.43 33.68
N GLU A 161 -7.69 11.68 34.29
CA GLU A 161 -6.32 12.13 34.48
C GLU A 161 -5.47 11.90 33.22
N PRO A 162 -4.63 12.87 32.82
CA PRO A 162 -3.80 12.74 31.63
C PRO A 162 -2.63 11.77 31.87
N ARG A 163 -2.56 10.72 31.04
CA ARG A 163 -1.50 9.71 31.05
C ARG A 163 -0.73 9.78 29.74
N THR A 164 0.60 9.71 29.82
CA THR A 164 1.47 9.73 28.63
C THR A 164 1.33 8.42 27.85
N ILE A 165 1.35 8.49 26.52
CA ILE A 165 1.46 7.30 25.70
C ILE A 165 2.92 6.88 25.57
N SER A 166 3.29 5.81 26.26
CA SER A 166 4.66 5.32 26.34
C SER A 166 5.06 4.44 25.15
N LYS A 167 4.14 3.66 24.58
CA LYS A 167 4.40 2.82 23.41
C LYS A 167 3.13 2.58 22.60
N ILE A 168 3.29 2.47 21.28
CA ILE A 168 2.22 2.12 20.35
C ILE A 168 2.62 0.85 19.59
N GLY A 169 1.73 -0.14 19.55
CA GLY A 169 1.87 -1.36 18.77
C GLY A 169 0.80 -1.46 17.69
N TRP A 170 1.20 -1.77 16.46
CA TRP A 170 0.28 -2.00 15.35
C TRP A 170 -0.17 -3.46 15.30
N HIS A 171 -1.43 -3.67 14.91
CA HIS A 171 -1.91 -5.00 14.57
C HIS A 171 -1.24 -5.52 13.28
N PRO A 172 -0.82 -6.79 13.22
CA PRO A 172 0.01 -7.29 12.10
C PRO A 172 -0.74 -7.44 10.78
N GLU A 173 -2.03 -7.79 10.81
CA GLU A 173 -2.81 -8.15 9.60
C GLU A 173 -3.59 -6.98 8.98
N GLY A 174 -3.51 -5.76 9.53
CA GLY A 174 -4.20 -4.62 8.92
C GLY A 174 -4.03 -3.28 9.63
N PRO A 175 -4.37 -2.16 8.97
CA PRO A 175 -4.36 -0.81 9.56
C PRO A 175 -5.47 -0.61 10.60
N THR A 176 -6.24 -1.63 10.95
CA THR A 176 -7.51 -1.42 11.65
C THR A 176 -7.33 -1.22 13.13
N LYS A 177 -6.30 -1.82 13.75
CA LYS A 177 -6.17 -1.81 15.22
C LYS A 177 -4.79 -1.39 15.68
N ILE A 178 -4.79 -0.61 16.75
CA ILE A 178 -3.58 -0.18 17.45
C ILE A 178 -3.74 -0.45 18.94
N VAL A 179 -2.65 -0.81 19.61
CA VAL A 179 -2.59 -0.86 21.07
C VAL A 179 -1.78 0.34 21.56
N GLY A 180 -2.39 1.16 22.40
CA GLY A 180 -1.75 2.29 23.07
C GLY A 180 -1.44 1.92 24.51
N SER A 181 -0.17 2.05 24.90
CA SER A 181 0.25 1.89 26.30
C SER A 181 0.20 3.23 27.01
N TYR A 182 -0.63 3.34 28.04
CA TYR A 182 -0.85 4.57 28.80
C TYR A 182 -0.20 4.46 30.19
N SER A 183 0.72 5.37 30.50
CA SER A 183 1.42 5.36 31.79
C SER A 183 1.89 6.75 32.20
N SER A 184 2.05 6.97 33.50
CA SER A 184 2.69 8.16 34.05
C SER A 184 4.02 7.77 34.67
N LEU A 185 5.13 7.93 33.94
CA LEU A 185 6.46 7.53 34.46
C LEU A 185 6.95 8.41 35.63
N ARG A 186 6.24 9.49 35.98
CA ARG A 186 6.55 10.34 37.12
C ARG A 186 5.85 9.79 38.36
N PHE A 187 6.54 8.92 39.10
CA PHE A 187 5.95 8.20 40.25
C PHE A 187 5.22 9.11 41.25
N GLN A 188 5.72 10.32 41.51
CA GLN A 188 5.11 11.29 42.44
C GLN A 188 3.75 11.83 41.97
N ARG A 189 3.42 11.65 40.68
CA ARG A 189 2.15 12.06 40.07
C ARG A 189 1.17 10.89 39.90
N MET A 190 1.56 9.67 40.27
CA MET A 190 0.63 8.53 40.23
C MET A 190 -0.29 8.63 41.45
N SER A 191 -1.57 8.99 41.22
CA SER A 191 -2.62 8.88 42.24
C SER A 191 -3.07 7.42 42.36
N GLU A 192 -3.64 7.03 43.50
CA GLU A 192 -4.22 5.68 43.68
C GLU A 192 -5.46 5.46 42.82
N GLU A 193 -6.11 6.54 42.38
CA GLU A 193 -7.29 6.54 41.52
C GLU A 193 -6.92 6.45 40.03
N MET A 194 -5.66 6.69 39.67
CA MET A 194 -5.18 6.66 38.29
C MET A 194 -5.40 5.28 37.68
N SER A 195 -6.06 5.25 36.52
CA SER A 195 -6.26 4.00 35.79
C SER A 195 -4.92 3.37 35.40
N THR A 196 -4.80 2.06 35.61
CA THR A 196 -3.67 1.24 35.17
C THR A 196 -3.93 0.56 33.83
N SER A 197 -5.13 0.71 33.26
CA SER A 197 -5.51 0.03 32.03
C SER A 197 -4.99 0.73 30.79
N SER A 198 -4.56 -0.06 29.80
CA SER A 198 -4.22 0.41 28.46
C SER A 198 -5.27 0.00 27.45
N HIS A 199 -5.27 0.61 26.27
CA HIS A 199 -6.40 0.50 25.36
C HIS A 199 -6.00 0.00 23.97
N VAL A 200 -6.87 -0.85 23.42
CA VAL A 200 -6.86 -1.24 22.01
C VAL A 200 -7.90 -0.39 21.29
N TRP A 201 -7.49 0.30 20.24
CA TRP A 201 -8.34 1.15 19.43
C TRP A 201 -8.57 0.52 18.05
N ASP A 202 -9.75 0.72 17.50
CA ASP A 202 -10.05 0.46 16.10
C ASP A 202 -10.10 1.78 15.34
N VAL A 203 -9.50 1.84 14.15
CA VAL A 203 -9.49 3.05 13.31
C VAL A 203 -10.89 3.44 12.84
N ASN A 204 -11.80 2.47 12.75
CA ASN A 204 -13.19 2.71 12.40
C ASN A 204 -14.01 3.26 13.58
N GLU A 205 -13.70 2.84 14.81
CA GLU A 205 -14.41 3.22 16.04
C GLU A 205 -13.53 4.14 16.91
N ARG A 206 -13.68 5.45 16.71
CA ARG A 206 -12.70 6.44 17.21
C ARG A 206 -12.92 6.89 18.66
N ASN A 207 -14.16 6.86 19.14
CA ASN A 207 -14.52 7.51 20.42
C ASN A 207 -14.40 6.56 21.62
N THR A 208 -14.40 5.25 21.39
CA THR A 208 -14.41 4.24 22.44
C THR A 208 -13.38 3.17 22.15
N PRO A 209 -12.57 2.76 23.14
CA PRO A 209 -11.61 1.69 22.93
C PRO A 209 -12.34 0.36 22.74
N LEU A 210 -11.86 -0.44 21.78
CA LEU A 210 -12.38 -1.78 21.52
C LEU A 210 -12.17 -2.71 22.71
N PHE A 211 -10.96 -2.66 23.29
CA PHE A 211 -10.62 -3.38 24.52
C PHE A 211 -9.87 -2.47 25.49
N SER A 212 -10.17 -2.62 26.79
CA SER A 212 -9.42 -1.96 27.87
C SER A 212 -8.67 -3.00 28.67
N LEU A 213 -7.39 -3.19 28.36
CA LEU A 213 -6.50 -4.19 28.96
C LEU A 213 -6.29 -3.87 30.44
N LYS A 214 -6.85 -4.70 31.32
CA LYS A 214 -6.79 -4.49 32.77
C LYS A 214 -5.49 -5.03 33.34
N SER A 215 -4.76 -4.19 34.06
CA SER A 215 -3.51 -4.58 34.74
C SER A 215 -3.51 -4.11 36.19
N LYS A 216 -2.74 -4.78 37.06
CA LYS A 216 -2.52 -4.33 38.45
C LYS A 216 -1.56 -3.15 38.55
N SER A 217 -0.69 -2.99 37.54
CA SER A 217 0.32 -1.94 37.47
C SER A 217 0.25 -1.27 36.08
N PRO A 218 0.55 0.04 35.93
CA PRO A 218 0.50 0.71 34.64
C PRO A 218 1.30 -0.02 33.57
N ILE A 219 0.71 -0.19 32.39
CA ILE A 219 1.34 -0.83 31.24
C ILE A 219 2.20 0.21 30.52
N ILE A 220 3.49 -0.10 30.34
CA ILE A 220 4.47 0.80 29.72
C ILE A 220 4.68 0.45 28.26
N SER A 221 4.82 -0.84 27.96
CA SER A 221 5.05 -1.33 26.62
C SER A 221 4.04 -2.43 26.32
N ALA A 222 3.38 -2.36 25.17
CA ALA A 222 2.48 -3.40 24.70
C ALA A 222 2.67 -3.59 23.19
N GLN A 223 2.78 -4.85 22.74
CA GLN A 223 2.95 -5.19 21.33
C GLN A 223 2.09 -6.39 20.97
N TYR A 224 1.50 -6.34 19.77
CA TYR A 224 0.84 -7.48 19.15
C TYR A 224 1.84 -8.52 18.72
N ASN A 225 1.45 -9.79 18.85
CA ASN A 225 2.20 -10.89 18.28
C ASN A 225 2.05 -10.89 16.75
N GLY A 226 3.18 -10.92 16.04
CA GLY A 226 3.19 -10.85 14.58
C GLY A 226 2.58 -12.05 13.84
N LYS A 227 2.44 -13.21 14.52
CA LYS A 227 1.88 -14.44 13.93
C LYS A 227 0.49 -14.79 14.49
N GLN A 228 0.24 -14.47 15.76
CA GLN A 228 -1.04 -14.71 16.44
C GLN A 228 -1.67 -13.37 16.82
N SER A 229 -2.45 -12.78 15.91
CA SER A 229 -3.04 -11.45 16.04
C SER A 229 -3.88 -11.23 17.31
N ASP A 230 -4.42 -12.29 17.91
CA ASP A 230 -5.22 -12.24 19.15
C ASP A 230 -4.38 -12.04 20.43
N LEU A 231 -3.05 -12.21 20.36
CA LEU A 231 -2.18 -12.13 21.52
C LEU A 231 -1.47 -10.78 21.60
N ILE A 232 -1.50 -10.20 22.80
CA ILE A 232 -0.75 -9.00 23.16
C ILE A 232 0.12 -9.33 24.36
N LEU A 233 1.41 -9.01 24.28
CA LEU A 233 2.31 -9.05 25.41
C LEU A 233 2.53 -7.62 25.89
N ALA A 234 2.43 -7.42 27.21
CA ALA A 234 2.56 -6.11 27.83
C ALA A 234 3.54 -6.15 29.01
N GLY A 235 4.48 -5.21 29.06
CA GLY A 235 5.36 -4.96 30.18
C GLY A 235 4.81 -3.87 31.08
N CYS A 236 4.83 -4.10 32.39
CA CYS A 236 4.31 -3.17 33.39
C CYS A 236 5.42 -2.39 34.11
N TYR A 237 5.01 -1.36 34.85
CA TYR A 237 5.91 -0.53 35.66
C TYR A 237 6.60 -1.30 36.80
N ASN A 238 5.95 -2.32 37.35
CA ASN A 238 6.52 -3.17 38.40
C ASN A 238 7.39 -4.34 37.87
N GLY A 239 7.76 -4.33 36.58
CA GLY A 239 8.62 -5.35 35.99
C GLY A 239 7.91 -6.64 35.54
N ILE A 240 6.62 -6.81 35.83
CA ILE A 240 5.83 -7.98 35.43
C ILE A 240 5.40 -7.87 33.96
N LEU A 241 5.45 -9.01 33.26
CA LEU A 241 4.89 -9.16 31.92
C LEU A 241 3.50 -9.82 31.99
N ASN A 242 2.53 -9.20 31.33
CA ASN A 242 1.17 -9.68 31.18
C ASN A 242 0.93 -10.13 29.74
N LEU A 243 0.45 -11.37 29.57
CA LEU A 243 -0.03 -11.87 28.29
C LEU A 243 -1.55 -11.74 28.24
N TYR A 244 -2.06 -11.06 27.24
CA TYR A 244 -3.48 -10.95 26.96
C TYR A 244 -3.86 -11.81 25.76
N ASP A 245 -4.98 -12.54 25.87
CA ASP A 245 -5.63 -13.23 24.77
C ASP A 245 -6.99 -12.56 24.56
N LEU A 246 -7.11 -11.76 23.51
CA LEU A 246 -8.29 -10.90 23.27
C LEU A 246 -9.58 -11.72 23.12
N ARG A 247 -9.49 -13.00 22.76
CA ARG A 247 -10.66 -13.91 22.66
C ARG A 247 -11.22 -14.28 24.03
N LYS A 248 -10.39 -14.29 25.08
CA LYS A 248 -10.79 -14.61 26.46
C LYS A 248 -11.27 -13.37 27.22
N GLY A 249 -11.00 -12.19 26.69
CA GLY A 249 -11.41 -10.91 27.26
C GLY A 249 -10.23 -10.01 27.65
N PRO A 250 -10.51 -8.93 28.39
CA PRO A 250 -9.54 -7.85 28.64
C PRO A 250 -8.59 -8.10 29.82
N THR A 251 -8.73 -9.21 30.55
CA THR A 251 -7.87 -9.55 31.69
C THR A 251 -6.66 -10.37 31.24
N PRO A 252 -5.50 -10.29 31.95
CA PRO A 252 -4.32 -11.07 31.61
C PRO A 252 -4.64 -12.57 31.64
N ALA A 253 -4.36 -13.26 30.54
CA ALA A 253 -4.48 -14.71 30.43
C ALA A 253 -3.35 -15.43 31.18
N GLN A 254 -2.15 -14.85 31.16
CA GLN A 254 -0.99 -15.29 31.95
C GLN A 254 -0.20 -14.08 32.43
N MET A 255 0.54 -14.25 33.53
CA MET A 255 1.41 -13.23 34.11
C MET A 255 2.73 -13.87 34.50
N SER A 256 3.83 -13.14 34.38
CA SER A 256 5.13 -13.60 34.88
C SER A 256 5.21 -13.52 36.41
N VAL A 257 6.11 -14.30 36.99
CA VAL A 257 6.29 -14.36 38.46
C VAL A 257 7.24 -13.25 38.90
N VAL A 258 6.89 -12.57 40.00
CA VAL A 258 7.66 -11.41 40.51
C VAL A 258 9.13 -11.76 40.78
N GLU A 259 9.42 -12.96 41.30
CA GLU A 259 10.78 -13.39 41.67
C GLU A 259 11.73 -13.55 40.46
N THR A 260 11.19 -13.85 39.29
CA THR A 260 11.97 -14.19 38.08
C THR A 260 11.86 -13.13 37.00
N SER A 261 10.95 -12.17 37.15
CA SER A 261 10.71 -11.06 36.20
C SER A 261 11.74 -9.93 36.36
N HIS A 262 11.52 -8.83 35.64
CA HIS A 262 12.24 -7.59 35.88
C HIS A 262 11.85 -7.02 37.25
N TYR A 263 12.77 -6.25 37.85
CA TYR A 263 12.50 -5.52 39.09
C TYR A 263 12.03 -4.09 38.85
N ASP A 264 12.42 -3.54 37.70
CA ASP A 264 12.17 -2.17 37.29
C ASP A 264 11.24 -2.10 36.07
N PRO A 265 10.72 -0.91 35.72
CA PRO A 265 9.86 -0.66 34.56
C PRO A 265 10.31 -1.33 33.25
N VAL A 266 9.42 -2.11 32.64
CA VAL A 266 9.68 -2.73 31.32
C VAL A 266 9.42 -1.73 30.19
N TYR A 267 10.47 -1.01 29.79
CA TYR A 267 10.38 0.08 28.82
C TYR A 267 10.10 -0.39 27.39
N ASP A 268 10.65 -1.53 26.98
CA ASP A 268 10.45 -2.04 25.63
C ASP A 268 10.39 -3.56 25.59
N LEU A 269 9.65 -4.07 24.61
CA LEU A 269 9.51 -5.49 24.33
C LEU A 269 9.32 -5.73 22.84
N CYS A 270 9.79 -6.88 22.37
CA CYS A 270 9.70 -7.28 20.98
C CYS A 270 9.38 -8.77 20.86
N TRP A 271 8.46 -9.10 19.95
CA TRP A 271 8.15 -10.49 19.62
C TRP A 271 9.20 -11.05 18.66
N LEU A 272 9.64 -12.28 18.92
CA LEU A 272 10.54 -13.00 18.03
C LEU A 272 9.75 -13.83 17.03
N GLN A 273 10.20 -13.83 15.79
CA GLN A 273 9.62 -14.68 14.75
C GLN A 273 10.16 -16.11 14.86
N SER A 274 9.70 -16.83 15.89
CA SER A 274 9.95 -18.25 16.05
C SER A 274 8.94 -19.08 15.25
N LYS A 275 9.24 -20.35 14.97
CA LYS A 275 8.31 -21.24 14.26
C LYS A 275 6.96 -21.34 14.97
N THR A 276 6.98 -21.35 16.30
CA THR A 276 5.77 -21.40 17.15
C THR A 276 5.14 -20.02 17.36
N GLY A 277 5.90 -18.93 17.19
CA GLY A 277 5.42 -17.57 17.43
C GLY A 277 5.16 -17.28 18.91
N THR A 278 5.87 -17.96 19.82
CA THR A 278 5.65 -17.84 21.27
C THR A 278 6.82 -17.17 22.01
N GLU A 279 7.88 -16.78 21.32
CA GLU A 279 9.06 -16.22 21.97
C GLU A 279 9.04 -14.68 21.91
N ALA A 280 9.49 -14.04 22.99
CA ALA A 280 9.57 -12.59 23.10
C ALA A 280 10.81 -12.17 23.89
N VAL A 281 11.20 -10.89 23.77
CA VAL A 281 12.33 -10.29 24.49
C VAL A 281 11.85 -9.01 25.15
N SER A 282 12.31 -8.76 26.37
CA SER A 282 12.03 -7.54 27.12
C SER A 282 13.31 -6.92 27.67
N VAL A 283 13.26 -5.60 27.89
CA VAL A 283 14.34 -4.83 28.51
C VAL A 283 13.79 -3.90 29.59
N SER A 284 14.61 -3.62 30.60
CA SER A 284 14.25 -2.78 31.74
C SER A 284 15.44 -1.94 32.22
N SER A 285 15.14 -0.95 33.07
CA SER A 285 16.12 -0.12 33.78
C SER A 285 16.98 -0.93 34.77
N ASP A 286 16.55 -2.13 35.16
CA ASP A 286 17.32 -3.06 36.00
C ASP A 286 18.61 -3.57 35.33
N GLY A 287 18.79 -3.29 34.04
CA GLY A 287 19.97 -3.64 33.26
C GLY A 287 19.99 -5.09 32.79
N TYR A 288 18.83 -5.75 32.76
CA TYR A 288 18.67 -7.07 32.16
C TYR A 288 17.93 -7.00 30.82
N LEU A 289 18.40 -7.82 29.89
CA LEU A 289 17.62 -8.27 28.75
C LEU A 289 17.15 -9.70 29.03
N MET A 290 15.84 -9.93 29.01
CA MET A 290 15.23 -11.23 29.32
C MET A 290 14.53 -11.81 28.10
N LEU A 291 14.75 -13.10 27.84
CA LEU A 291 14.10 -13.86 26.78
C LEU A 291 12.99 -14.70 27.38
N TRP A 292 11.79 -14.64 26.81
CA TRP A 292 10.58 -15.27 27.32
C TRP A 292 10.02 -16.29 26.32
N ASP A 293 9.44 -17.38 26.82
CA ASP A 293 8.51 -18.23 26.07
C ASP A 293 7.12 -18.08 26.70
N VAL A 294 6.19 -17.60 25.90
CA VAL A 294 4.82 -17.27 26.31
C VAL A 294 4.00 -18.51 26.66
N LYS A 295 4.48 -19.71 26.30
CA LYS A 295 3.89 -20.97 26.81
C LYS A 295 4.19 -21.20 28.29
N GLU A 296 5.32 -20.69 28.79
CA GLU A 296 5.79 -20.86 30.15
C GLU A 296 6.29 -19.52 30.71
N MET A 297 5.35 -18.68 31.15
CA MET A 297 5.65 -17.34 31.68
C MET A 297 6.25 -17.35 33.10
N ASN A 298 6.43 -18.51 33.73
CA ASN A 298 6.89 -18.61 35.11
C ASN A 298 8.34 -18.12 35.29
N ALA A 299 9.19 -18.30 34.28
CA ALA A 299 10.57 -17.84 34.29
C ALA A 299 11.03 -17.51 32.87
N PRO A 300 11.92 -16.52 32.71
CA PRO A 300 12.53 -16.27 31.41
C PRO A 300 13.46 -17.43 31.05
N ARG A 301 13.50 -17.74 29.76
CA ARG A 301 14.36 -18.75 29.16
C ARG A 301 15.84 -18.44 29.37
N ASP A 302 16.20 -17.17 29.29
CA ASP A 302 17.57 -16.70 29.46
C ASP A 302 17.59 -15.23 29.92
N LYS A 303 18.65 -14.85 30.64
CA LYS A 303 18.86 -13.51 31.19
C LYS A 303 20.27 -13.01 30.83
N CYS A 304 20.35 -11.87 30.17
CA CYS A 304 21.61 -11.22 29.81
C CYS A 304 21.78 -9.94 30.65
N LEU A 305 22.85 -9.87 31.44
CA LEU A 305 23.22 -8.65 32.17
C LEU A 305 23.94 -7.69 31.23
N LEU A 306 23.40 -6.47 31.12
CA LEU A 306 23.93 -5.41 30.29
C LEU A 306 25.02 -4.66 31.06
N THR A 307 26.25 -4.72 30.56
CA THR A 307 27.41 -4.06 31.19
C THR A 307 28.13 -3.17 30.20
N ASP A 308 28.90 -2.20 30.71
CA ASP A 308 29.82 -1.36 29.92
C ASP A 308 31.05 -2.12 29.37
N GLY A 309 31.22 -3.38 29.77
CA GLY A 309 32.36 -4.22 29.38
C GLY A 309 33.68 -3.84 30.07
N GLY A 310 33.62 -3.00 31.12
CA GLY A 310 34.74 -2.64 31.98
C GLY A 310 35.13 -3.76 32.96
N LYS A 311 36.23 -3.54 33.70
CA LYS A 311 36.66 -4.43 34.80
C LYS A 311 36.93 -3.57 36.06
N PRO A 312 36.03 -3.54 37.07
CA PRO A 312 34.72 -4.20 37.14
C PRO A 312 33.69 -3.50 36.24
N GLY A 313 32.84 -4.27 35.56
CA GLY A 313 31.86 -3.73 34.63
C GLY A 313 30.65 -3.13 35.37
N LYS A 314 30.23 -1.93 34.99
CA LYS A 314 29.03 -1.29 35.54
C LYS A 314 27.79 -1.79 34.81
N THR A 315 26.73 -2.05 35.57
CA THR A 315 25.40 -2.39 35.01
C THR A 315 24.81 -1.17 34.31
N LEU A 316 24.20 -1.39 33.14
CA LEU A 316 23.60 -0.34 32.32
C LEU A 316 22.10 -0.61 32.17
N GLY A 317 21.26 0.31 32.64
CA GLY A 317 19.81 0.27 32.40
C GLY A 317 19.47 0.39 30.92
N ALA A 318 18.43 -0.32 30.48
CA ALA A 318 17.98 -0.34 29.09
C ALA A 318 16.60 0.29 28.90
N VAL A 319 16.45 1.07 27.83
CA VAL A 319 15.25 1.86 27.55
C VAL A 319 14.61 1.48 26.22
N SER A 320 15.39 1.08 25.22
CA SER A 320 14.89 0.77 23.89
C SER A 320 15.44 -0.56 23.38
N LEU A 321 14.62 -1.28 22.63
CA LEU A 321 14.94 -2.59 22.08
C LEU A 321 14.57 -2.64 20.59
N GLU A 322 15.46 -3.25 19.81
CA GLU A 322 15.21 -3.48 18.39
C GLU A 322 15.70 -4.85 17.94
N TRP A 323 14.84 -5.53 17.19
CA TRP A 323 15.13 -6.82 16.57
C TRP A 323 14.47 -6.90 15.20
N MET A 324 15.19 -7.47 14.22
CA MET A 324 14.68 -7.79 12.88
C MET A 324 15.23 -9.15 12.47
N GLN A 325 14.41 -9.98 11.83
CA GLN A 325 14.80 -11.33 11.43
C GLN A 325 15.95 -11.29 10.41
N GLU A 326 15.90 -10.36 9.47
CA GLU A 326 16.84 -10.19 8.35
C GLU A 326 18.23 -9.74 8.81
N ALA A 327 18.33 -9.02 9.93
CA ALA A 327 19.61 -8.62 10.53
C ALA A 327 20.35 -9.78 11.22
N GLY A 328 19.63 -10.87 11.49
CA GLY A 328 20.10 -12.03 12.23
C GLY A 328 19.14 -12.35 13.37
N PRO A 329 18.52 -13.54 13.39
CA PRO A 329 17.43 -13.87 14.32
C PRO A 329 17.87 -13.90 15.79
N THR A 330 19.17 -13.91 16.05
CA THR A 330 19.73 -13.96 17.40
C THR A 330 20.42 -12.68 17.87
N LYS A 331 20.41 -11.61 17.06
CA LYS A 331 21.05 -10.34 17.39
C LYS A 331 20.01 -9.30 17.81
N TYR A 332 20.23 -8.66 18.94
CA TYR A 332 19.36 -7.64 19.50
C TYR A 332 20.14 -6.35 19.67
N LEU A 333 19.56 -5.21 19.33
CA LEU A 333 20.12 -3.90 19.68
C LEU A 333 19.38 -3.36 20.88
N VAL A 334 20.13 -2.84 21.85
CA VAL A 334 19.59 -2.30 23.10
C VAL A 334 20.14 -0.90 23.31
N GLY A 335 19.27 0.09 23.42
CA GLY A 335 19.64 1.45 23.82
C GLY A 335 19.64 1.59 25.33
N THR A 336 20.72 2.16 25.87
CA THR A 336 20.92 2.30 27.33
C THR A 336 20.63 3.71 27.84
N GLU A 337 20.40 3.84 29.15
CA GLU A 337 20.21 5.14 29.82
C GLU A 337 21.46 6.03 29.77
N MET A 338 22.64 5.42 29.62
CA MET A 338 23.94 6.09 29.59
C MET A 338 24.37 6.53 28.17
N GLY A 339 23.45 6.51 27.20
CA GLY A 339 23.68 6.99 25.83
C GLY A 339 24.44 6.04 24.91
N MET A 340 24.80 4.85 25.40
CA MET A 340 25.45 3.80 24.62
C MET A 340 24.40 2.86 24.01
N ILE A 341 24.77 2.21 22.90
CA ILE A 341 23.95 1.17 22.28
C ILE A 341 24.73 -0.13 22.35
N LEU A 342 24.06 -1.20 22.78
CA LEU A 342 24.66 -2.52 22.94
C LEU A 342 24.11 -3.46 21.87
N SER A 343 24.97 -4.35 21.37
CA SER A 343 24.54 -5.51 20.57
C SER A 343 24.61 -6.77 21.42
N CYS A 344 23.47 -7.37 21.70
CA CYS A 344 23.37 -8.63 22.42
C CYS A 344 23.16 -9.77 21.43
N GLN A 345 23.82 -10.91 21.66
CA GLN A 345 23.63 -12.09 20.82
C GLN A 345 23.23 -13.29 21.66
N ASN A 346 22.16 -13.98 21.26
CA ASN A 346 21.81 -15.28 21.80
C ASN A 346 22.46 -16.39 20.96
N LYS A 347 23.20 -17.31 21.58
CA LYS A 347 23.82 -18.44 20.86
C LYS A 347 23.19 -19.74 21.35
N PRO A 348 22.91 -20.71 20.48
CA PRO A 348 22.41 -22.01 20.92
C PRO A 348 23.33 -22.61 22.00
N LYS A 349 22.75 -23.00 23.14
CA LYS A 349 23.46 -23.63 24.28
C LYS A 349 24.45 -22.72 25.03
N LYS A 350 24.52 -21.42 24.73
CA LYS A 350 25.29 -20.45 25.51
C LYS A 350 24.35 -19.35 26.01
N PRO A 351 24.60 -18.79 27.20
CA PRO A 351 23.83 -17.65 27.67
C PRO A 351 24.00 -16.48 26.71
N CYS A 352 22.97 -15.66 26.59
CA CYS A 352 23.00 -14.43 25.84
C CYS A 352 24.06 -13.48 26.44
N GLU A 353 24.89 -12.92 25.57
CA GLU A 353 26.01 -12.07 25.96
C GLU A 353 26.03 -10.77 25.15
N VAL A 354 26.61 -9.72 25.74
CA VAL A 354 26.90 -8.47 25.03
C VAL A 354 28.12 -8.67 24.13
N THR A 355 27.97 -8.40 22.84
CA THR A 355 28.99 -8.63 21.81
C THR A 355 29.62 -7.35 21.27
N ALA A 356 28.90 -6.22 21.32
CA ALA A 356 29.41 -4.93 20.86
C ALA A 356 28.87 -3.77 21.71
N TRP A 357 29.70 -2.73 21.83
CA TRP A 357 29.40 -1.46 22.49
C TRP A 357 29.60 -0.32 21.48
N PHE A 358 28.50 0.31 21.06
CA PHE A 358 28.53 1.46 20.16
C PHE A 358 28.53 2.75 20.98
N GLY A 359 29.40 3.69 20.60
CA GLY A 359 29.59 4.95 21.33
C GLY A 359 30.43 4.83 22.60
N ASN A 360 30.88 3.64 22.99
CA ASN A 360 31.76 3.47 24.15
C ASN A 360 33.22 3.79 23.81
N GLU A 361 33.71 4.90 24.35
CA GLU A 361 35.07 5.41 24.12
C GLU A 361 36.17 4.45 24.59
N GLU A 362 35.96 3.75 25.70
CA GLU A 362 36.92 2.77 26.23
C GLU A 362 37.11 1.55 25.31
N LYS A 363 36.11 1.27 24.46
CA LYS A 363 36.11 0.18 23.48
C LYS A 363 36.40 0.69 22.06
N GLY A 364 36.91 1.92 21.91
CA GLY A 364 37.25 2.54 20.63
C GLY A 364 36.05 3.09 19.85
N GLY A 365 34.86 3.12 20.45
CA GLY A 365 33.71 3.86 19.93
C GLY A 365 33.82 5.35 20.18
N HIS A 366 32.92 6.13 19.60
CA HIS A 366 32.79 7.56 19.87
C HIS A 366 31.37 8.01 19.52
N GLY A 367 30.99 9.23 19.92
CA GLY A 367 29.67 9.77 19.55
C GLY A 367 28.50 9.06 20.21
N ARG A 368 28.62 8.65 21.49
CA ARG A 368 27.46 8.24 22.33
C ARG A 368 26.48 9.37 22.57
N HIS A 369 25.20 9.07 22.75
CA HIS A 369 24.19 10.09 23.02
C HIS A 369 24.43 10.78 24.36
N PHE A 370 24.03 12.05 24.45
CA PHE A 370 24.06 12.85 25.68
C PHE A 370 22.77 12.64 26.48
N GLY A 371 22.50 11.40 26.88
CA GLY A 371 21.30 11.01 27.61
C GLY A 371 20.81 9.61 27.24
N PRO A 372 19.64 9.19 27.77
CA PRO A 372 19.05 7.89 27.49
C PRO A 372 18.74 7.70 26.01
N VAL A 373 19.05 6.53 25.46
CA VAL A 373 18.71 6.20 24.06
C VAL A 373 17.24 5.76 24.00
N TYR A 374 16.34 6.70 23.71
CA TYR A 374 14.89 6.48 23.65
C TYR A 374 14.43 5.60 22.50
N SER A 375 15.16 5.57 21.38
CA SER A 375 14.79 4.75 20.23
C SER A 375 16.02 4.24 19.50
N VAL A 376 16.01 2.95 19.17
CA VAL A 376 16.93 2.31 18.24
C VAL A 376 16.07 1.59 17.20
N LYS A 377 16.33 1.81 15.90
CA LYS A 377 15.54 1.25 14.80
C LYS A 377 16.43 0.83 13.64
N ARG A 378 16.34 -0.43 13.23
CA ARG A 378 17.09 -0.92 12.06
C ARG A 378 16.44 -0.43 10.77
N ASN A 379 17.25 -0.17 9.75
CA ASN A 379 16.71 0.13 8.44
C ASN A 379 16.08 -1.15 7.83
N PRO A 380 14.79 -1.14 7.42
CA PRO A 380 14.11 -2.32 6.90
C PRO A 380 14.71 -2.89 5.61
N PHE A 381 15.39 -2.06 4.81
CA PHE A 381 15.96 -2.46 3.53
C PHE A 381 17.45 -2.79 3.61
N HIS A 382 18.16 -2.16 4.56
CA HIS A 382 19.60 -2.29 4.76
C HIS A 382 19.90 -2.59 6.23
N CYS A 383 19.55 -3.79 6.69
CA CYS A 383 19.42 -4.12 8.12
C CYS A 383 20.71 -4.06 8.97
N LYS A 384 21.89 -3.92 8.35
CA LYS A 384 23.16 -3.65 9.05
C LYS A 384 23.30 -2.21 9.51
N TYR A 385 22.46 -1.32 9.00
CA TYR A 385 22.41 0.08 9.39
C TYR A 385 21.23 0.31 10.33
N PHE A 386 21.44 1.15 11.34
CA PHE A 386 20.40 1.46 12.31
C PHE A 386 20.45 2.93 12.71
N LEU A 387 19.27 3.47 13.00
CA LEU A 387 19.03 4.80 13.50
C LEU A 387 18.92 4.75 15.01
N SER A 388 19.46 5.74 15.70
CA SER A 388 19.19 5.94 17.12
C SER A 388 18.92 7.39 17.46
N ILE A 389 18.18 7.56 18.56
CA ILE A 389 17.85 8.85 19.15
C ILE A 389 18.02 8.72 20.66
N GLY A 390 18.63 9.72 21.28
CA GLY A 390 18.68 9.86 22.74
C GLY A 390 18.85 11.29 23.25
N ASP A 391 19.26 12.20 22.38
CA ASP A 391 19.45 13.62 22.65
C ASP A 391 18.77 14.44 21.55
N TRP A 392 19.39 15.54 21.13
CA TRP A 392 18.78 16.49 20.19
C TRP A 392 19.19 16.14 18.75
N SER A 393 19.82 14.99 18.52
CA SER A 393 20.16 14.53 17.19
C SER A 393 19.82 13.06 16.99
N ALA A 394 19.53 12.71 15.74
CA ALA A 394 19.41 11.34 15.31
C ALA A 394 20.75 10.91 14.70
N ARG A 395 21.20 9.70 15.06
CA ARG A 395 22.50 9.15 14.62
C ARG A 395 22.31 7.89 13.82
N MET A 396 23.08 7.79 12.75
CA MET A 396 23.10 6.62 11.89
C MET A 396 24.34 5.81 12.16
N TRP A 397 24.14 4.53 12.36
CA TRP A 397 25.18 3.60 12.74
C TRP A 397 25.26 2.48 11.71
N PHE A 398 26.42 1.84 11.70
CA PHE A 398 26.67 0.62 10.97
C PHE A 398 27.21 -0.42 11.96
N GLU A 399 26.69 -1.65 11.93
CA GLU A 399 27.04 -2.68 12.91
C GLU A 399 28.55 -2.96 13.04
N ASP A 400 29.30 -2.82 11.95
CA ASP A 400 30.73 -3.13 11.94
C ASP A 400 31.60 -1.92 12.35
N LEU A 401 31.00 -0.76 12.65
CA LEU A 401 31.67 0.43 13.15
C LEU A 401 31.29 0.70 14.61
N LYS A 402 32.21 1.26 15.41
CA LYS A 402 31.97 1.57 16.83
C LYS A 402 31.48 3.00 17.06
N GLY A 403 31.64 3.88 16.07
CA GLY A 403 31.08 5.23 16.03
C GLY A 403 29.93 5.37 15.02
N PRO A 404 29.16 6.46 15.09
CA PRO A 404 28.13 6.76 14.10
C PRO A 404 28.78 7.18 12.78
N MET A 405 28.15 6.84 11.65
CA MET A 405 28.61 7.26 10.32
C MET A 405 28.20 8.69 10.00
N THR A 406 26.98 9.05 10.37
CA THR A 406 26.42 10.38 10.12
C THR A 406 25.41 10.73 11.22
N MET A 407 25.19 12.02 11.41
CA MET A 407 24.32 12.56 12.44
C MET A 407 23.54 13.73 11.85
N THR A 408 22.26 13.83 12.19
CA THR A 408 21.45 14.99 11.82
C THR A 408 21.95 16.24 12.56
N PRO A 409 21.71 17.45 12.02
CA PRO A 409 21.87 18.68 12.79
C PRO A 409 21.09 18.60 14.11
N TYR A 410 21.50 19.40 15.10
CA TYR A 410 20.78 19.49 16.35
C TYR A 410 19.38 20.06 16.12
N ALA A 411 18.38 19.28 16.50
CA ALA A 411 17.01 19.70 16.59
C ALA A 411 16.87 20.79 17.66
N PRO A 412 15.89 21.69 17.52
CA PRO A 412 15.67 22.78 18.48
C PRO A 412 15.17 22.29 19.85
N CYS A 413 14.76 21.03 19.96
CA CYS A 413 14.37 20.40 21.22
C CYS A 413 14.75 18.91 21.23
N TYR A 414 14.63 18.28 22.40
CA TYR A 414 14.84 16.84 22.54
C TYR A 414 13.97 16.03 21.57
N LEU A 415 14.57 14.99 21.02
CA LEU A 415 13.89 13.98 20.22
C LEU A 415 13.47 12.82 21.12
N SER A 416 12.28 12.27 20.89
CA SER A 416 11.66 11.28 21.77
C SER A 416 11.44 9.91 21.12
N ALA A 417 11.21 9.85 19.82
CA ALA A 417 10.96 8.59 19.10
C ALA A 417 11.41 8.67 17.64
N ALA A 418 11.81 7.52 17.09
CA ALA A 418 12.20 7.37 15.69
C ALA A 418 11.41 6.25 15.02
N ALA A 419 11.18 6.36 13.72
CA ALA A 419 10.76 5.23 12.89
C ALA A 419 11.34 5.35 11.48
N TRP A 420 11.64 4.22 10.86
CA TRP A 420 11.93 4.15 9.43
C TRP A 420 10.64 3.99 8.63
N SER A 421 10.62 4.50 7.40
CA SER A 421 9.60 4.07 6.45
C SER A 421 9.80 2.60 6.08
N PRO A 422 8.76 1.76 6.16
CA PRO A 422 8.84 0.37 5.73
C PRO A 422 8.76 0.24 4.20
N THR A 423 8.37 1.30 3.49
CA THR A 423 8.22 1.29 2.02
C THR A 423 9.31 2.05 1.30
N ARG A 424 9.93 3.05 1.93
CA ARG A 424 11.04 3.85 1.35
C ARG A 424 12.32 3.75 2.19
N PRO A 425 13.47 3.35 1.61
CA PRO A 425 14.69 3.08 2.35
C PRO A 425 15.41 4.31 2.88
N GLY A 426 15.20 5.48 2.26
CA GLY A 426 15.84 6.75 2.64
C GLY A 426 15.00 7.63 3.57
N VAL A 427 13.78 7.21 3.91
CA VAL A 427 12.83 8.04 4.66
C VAL A 427 12.74 7.58 6.12
N PHE A 428 12.87 8.52 7.05
CA PHE A 428 12.65 8.29 8.46
C PHE A 428 11.99 9.49 9.14
N PHE A 429 11.40 9.20 10.29
CA PHE A 429 10.53 10.09 11.04
C PHE A 429 11.12 10.31 12.44
N LEU A 430 11.15 11.56 12.88
CA LEU A 430 11.64 11.96 14.20
C LEU A 430 10.53 12.71 14.96
N ALA A 431 10.20 12.22 16.16
CA ALA A 431 9.27 12.88 17.06
C ALA A 431 10.01 13.82 18.01
N ARG A 432 9.44 15.00 18.24
CA ARG A 432 9.99 16.03 19.12
C ARG A 432 9.15 16.28 20.36
N HIS A 433 9.83 16.66 21.44
CA HIS A 433 9.21 17.03 22.71
C HIS A 433 8.38 18.33 22.66
N ASP A 434 8.49 19.13 21.61
CA ASP A 434 7.66 20.31 21.40
C ASP A 434 6.47 20.04 20.48
N GLY A 435 6.15 18.77 20.19
CA GLY A 435 4.94 18.40 19.45
C GLY A 435 5.09 18.38 17.92
N TYR A 436 6.30 18.60 17.41
CA TYR A 436 6.60 18.54 15.98
C TYR A 436 7.05 17.15 15.53
N LEU A 437 6.70 16.80 14.30
CA LEU A 437 7.20 15.66 13.56
C LEU A 437 8.13 16.17 12.45
N ASP A 438 9.36 15.71 12.45
CA ASP A 438 10.33 15.99 11.39
C ASP A 438 10.50 14.74 10.50
N ILE A 439 10.33 14.92 9.20
CA ILE A 439 10.47 13.87 8.18
C ILE A 439 11.72 14.13 7.38
N TRP A 440 12.61 13.15 7.37
CA TRP A 440 13.85 13.17 6.62
C TRP A 440 13.72 12.27 5.40
N ASP A 441 14.14 12.77 4.24
CA ASP A 441 14.28 11.98 3.03
C ASP A 441 15.72 12.11 2.51
N TRP A 442 16.56 11.13 2.83
CA TRP A 442 17.96 11.11 2.42
C TRP A 442 18.18 10.77 0.95
N TYR A 443 17.15 10.29 0.24
CA TYR A 443 17.22 10.21 -1.20
C TYR A 443 17.20 11.61 -1.83
N TYR A 444 16.49 12.56 -1.20
CA TYR A 444 16.38 13.93 -1.66
C TYR A 444 17.43 14.89 -1.05
N ARG A 445 17.50 15.00 0.29
CA ARG A 445 18.45 15.87 1.01
C ARG A 445 18.89 15.24 2.33
N MET A 446 20.20 15.24 2.59
CA MET A 446 20.79 14.70 3.83
C MET A 446 21.05 15.75 4.92
N ASN A 447 21.11 17.03 4.55
CA ASN A 447 21.55 18.12 5.43
C ASN A 447 20.40 18.89 6.10
N ALA A 448 19.16 18.70 5.65
CA ALA A 448 17.99 19.40 6.15
C ALA A 448 16.77 18.49 6.18
N VAL A 449 15.83 18.81 7.07
CA VAL A 449 14.53 18.15 7.15
C VAL A 449 13.74 18.40 5.86
N SER A 450 13.04 17.39 5.35
CA SER A 450 12.21 17.50 4.14
C SER A 450 10.85 18.11 4.45
N LEU A 451 10.22 17.68 5.55
CA LEU A 451 8.94 18.24 6.02
C LEU A 451 8.93 18.29 7.56
N THR A 452 8.52 19.42 8.12
CA THR A 452 8.24 19.59 9.54
C THR A 452 6.76 19.88 9.72
N GLN A 453 6.05 19.09 10.52
CA GLN A 453 4.62 19.24 10.78
C GLN A 453 4.36 19.32 12.29
N LYS A 454 3.57 20.31 12.73
CA LYS A 454 3.05 20.38 14.10
C LYS A 454 1.90 19.39 14.25
N VAL A 455 2.02 18.46 15.21
CA VAL A 455 1.05 17.36 15.41
C VAL A 455 0.24 17.55 16.69
N SER A 456 0.88 17.96 17.79
CA SER A 456 0.23 18.23 19.08
C SER A 456 0.87 19.44 19.74
N ASP A 457 0.17 20.11 20.65
CA ASP A 457 0.76 21.14 21.52
C ASP A 457 1.56 20.53 22.68
N HIS A 458 1.41 19.22 22.90
CA HIS A 458 2.10 18.45 23.92
C HIS A 458 3.31 17.71 23.33
N ALA A 459 4.19 17.23 24.21
CA ALA A 459 5.35 16.47 23.79
C ALA A 459 4.94 15.16 23.10
N LEU A 460 5.47 14.91 21.90
CA LEU A 460 5.36 13.59 21.30
C LEU A 460 6.28 12.64 22.06
N THR A 461 5.81 11.44 22.40
CA THR A 461 6.53 10.50 23.27
C THR A 461 6.71 9.13 22.64
N SER A 462 5.85 8.74 21.71
CA SER A 462 5.95 7.45 21.03
C SER A 462 5.49 7.54 19.59
N MET A 463 6.05 6.67 18.75
CA MET A 463 5.77 6.61 17.32
C MET A 463 5.70 5.16 16.87
N SER A 464 4.79 4.87 15.95
CA SER A 464 4.75 3.59 15.27
C SER A 464 4.15 3.75 13.87
N ILE A 465 4.82 3.19 12.86
CA ILE A 465 4.37 3.22 11.48
C ILE A 465 3.72 1.88 11.11
N GLN A 466 2.64 1.94 10.33
CA GLN A 466 1.99 0.75 9.82
C GLN A 466 2.91 0.02 8.83
N ASN A 467 2.89 -1.32 8.80
CA ASN A 467 3.72 -2.14 7.91
C ASN A 467 3.59 -1.79 6.41
N GLN A 468 2.41 -1.32 5.97
CA GLN A 468 2.18 -0.89 4.57
C GLN A 468 2.70 0.54 4.30
N GLY A 469 3.17 1.27 5.31
CA GLY A 469 3.74 2.61 5.19
C GLY A 469 2.74 3.76 5.03
N GLY A 470 1.44 3.50 4.85
CA GLY A 470 0.47 4.58 4.61
C GLY A 470 0.06 5.39 5.83
N LEU A 471 0.14 4.81 7.03
CA LEU A 471 -0.33 5.40 8.27
C LEU A 471 0.78 5.46 9.33
N LEU A 472 0.84 6.59 10.02
CA LEU A 472 1.75 6.88 11.12
C LEU A 472 0.96 7.22 12.38
N ALA A 473 1.12 6.44 13.44
CA ALA A 473 0.53 6.71 14.75
C ALA A 473 1.55 7.44 15.64
N MET A 474 1.11 8.55 16.22
CA MET A 474 1.90 9.39 17.12
C MET A 474 1.21 9.52 18.46
N GLY A 475 1.90 9.16 19.54
CA GLY A 475 1.40 9.33 20.90
C GLY A 475 2.01 10.56 21.54
N ASP A 476 1.19 11.32 22.27
CA ASP A 476 1.64 12.47 23.04
C ASP A 476 1.62 12.23 24.56
N SER A 477 2.17 13.20 25.29
CA SER A 477 2.21 13.20 26.75
C SER A 477 0.86 13.47 27.44
N ASN A 478 -0.19 13.79 26.68
CA ASN A 478 -1.52 14.06 27.20
C ASN A 478 -2.51 12.91 26.97
N GLY A 479 -2.03 11.77 26.43
CA GLY A 479 -2.85 10.59 26.24
C GLY A 479 -3.64 10.58 24.93
N ILE A 480 -3.20 11.35 23.93
CA ILE A 480 -3.82 11.37 22.60
C ILE A 480 -2.91 10.64 21.60
N ILE A 481 -3.47 9.63 20.93
CA ILE A 481 -2.84 9.04 19.75
C ILE A 481 -3.39 9.74 18.51
N THR A 482 -2.53 10.48 17.82
CA THR A 482 -2.84 11.11 16.54
C THR A 482 -2.45 10.17 15.40
N LEU A 483 -3.43 9.74 14.62
CA LEU A 483 -3.23 8.92 13.43
C LEU A 483 -3.13 9.81 12.21
N MET A 484 -1.98 9.77 11.53
CA MET A 484 -1.72 10.54 10.33
C MET A 484 -1.57 9.63 9.12
N GLN A 485 -2.09 10.10 7.98
CA GLN A 485 -1.88 9.52 6.68
C GLN A 485 -0.72 10.23 5.97
N LEU A 486 0.24 9.44 5.51
CA LEU A 486 1.38 9.90 4.73
C LEU A 486 0.93 10.12 3.27
N CYS A 487 1.55 11.09 2.57
CA CYS A 487 1.31 11.30 1.15
C CYS A 487 2.07 10.28 0.28
N ASP A 488 1.64 10.12 -0.97
CA ASP A 488 2.23 9.17 -1.92
C ASP A 488 3.75 9.35 -2.07
N GLY A 489 4.25 10.59 -2.11
CA GLY A 489 5.69 10.85 -2.17
C GLY A 489 6.51 10.29 -0.99
N LEU A 490 5.92 10.04 0.18
CA LEU A 490 6.60 9.40 1.32
C LEU A 490 6.43 7.88 1.35
N ILE A 491 5.51 7.35 0.54
CA ILE A 491 5.14 5.93 0.51
C ILE A 491 5.75 5.24 -0.70
N GLN A 492 5.63 5.85 -1.89
CA GLN A 492 6.04 5.28 -3.17
C GLN A 492 7.56 5.37 -3.33
N MET A 493 8.20 4.21 -3.43
CA MET A 493 9.63 4.13 -3.67
C MET A 493 9.97 4.61 -5.07
N GLN A 494 10.94 5.52 -5.18
CA GLN A 494 11.41 6.03 -6.45
C GLN A 494 12.25 4.99 -7.20
N PRO A 495 12.34 5.06 -8.54
CA PRO A 495 13.15 4.12 -9.33
C PRO A 495 14.61 4.09 -8.83
N ASN A 496 15.11 2.89 -8.56
CA ASN A 496 16.49 2.65 -8.11
C ASN A 496 16.86 3.30 -6.74
N GLU A 497 15.88 3.79 -5.96
CA GLU A 497 16.09 4.46 -4.68
C GLU A 497 16.87 3.59 -3.68
N LYS A 498 16.52 2.30 -3.58
CA LYS A 498 17.19 1.35 -2.67
C LYS A 498 18.69 1.26 -2.91
N ASN A 499 19.11 1.18 -4.16
CA ASN A 499 20.52 1.10 -4.52
C ASN A 499 21.23 2.43 -4.29
N TYR A 500 20.56 3.55 -4.59
CA TYR A 500 21.11 4.88 -4.34
C TYR A 500 21.39 5.11 -2.85
N VAL A 501 20.41 4.82 -1.98
CA VAL A 501 20.57 4.92 -0.52
C VAL A 501 21.63 3.94 -0.02
N GLY A 502 21.71 2.74 -0.59
CA GLY A 502 22.80 1.79 -0.31
C GLY A 502 24.19 2.37 -0.64
N ASN A 503 24.33 3.02 -1.79
CA ASN A 503 25.58 3.68 -2.19
C ASN A 503 25.94 4.83 -1.25
N ILE A 504 24.97 5.59 -0.73
CA ILE A 504 25.20 6.61 0.29
C ILE A 504 25.77 5.96 1.55
N PHE A 505 25.14 4.90 2.05
CA PHE A 505 25.60 4.20 3.25
C PHE A 505 27.02 3.63 3.07
N ASP A 506 27.30 3.02 1.93
CA ASP A 506 28.63 2.49 1.63
C ASP A 506 29.70 3.58 1.53
N ARG A 507 29.34 4.74 0.96
CA ARG A 507 30.23 5.92 0.88
C ARG A 507 30.57 6.43 2.28
N GLU A 508 29.57 6.67 3.13
CA GLU A 508 29.80 7.14 4.50
C GLU A 508 30.54 6.10 5.36
N THR A 509 30.26 4.81 5.16
CA THR A 509 31.00 3.72 5.81
C THR A 509 32.48 3.75 5.45
N LYS A 510 32.81 3.89 4.15
CA LYS A 510 34.21 3.98 3.70
C LYS A 510 34.89 5.22 4.24
N ARG A 511 34.20 6.36 4.24
CA ARG A 511 34.69 7.61 4.83
C ARG A 511 35.06 7.42 6.29
N GLU A 512 34.18 6.85 7.10
CA GLU A 512 34.43 6.68 8.53
C GLU A 512 35.57 5.68 8.80
N LYS A 513 35.64 4.58 8.04
CA LYS A 513 36.79 3.65 8.11
C LYS A 513 38.12 4.34 7.80
N ASN A 514 38.15 5.22 6.81
CA ASN A 514 39.35 5.99 6.47
C ASN A 514 39.72 6.97 7.59
N LEU A 515 38.74 7.64 8.20
CA LEU A 515 38.97 8.53 9.34
C LEU A 515 39.48 7.78 10.57
N GLU A 516 38.94 6.60 10.88
CA GLU A 516 39.47 5.74 11.95
C GLU A 516 40.90 5.29 11.66
N ALA A 517 41.22 4.93 10.41
CA ALA A 517 42.57 4.55 10.00
C ALA A 517 43.56 5.72 10.16
N LEU A 518 43.16 6.94 9.76
CA LEU A 518 43.95 8.15 9.95
C LEU A 518 44.18 8.46 11.43
N LYS A 519 43.14 8.39 12.26
CA LYS A 519 43.25 8.56 13.73
C LYS A 519 44.20 7.54 14.35
N LYS A 520 44.18 6.29 13.89
CA LYS A 520 45.11 5.23 14.35
C LYS A 520 46.54 5.51 13.91
N ALA A 521 46.75 5.96 12.67
CA ALA A 521 48.07 6.31 12.15
C ALA A 521 48.67 7.52 12.89
N GLN A 522 47.88 8.55 13.21
CA GLN A 522 48.31 9.71 13.99
C GLN A 522 48.68 9.36 15.45
N LYS A 523 48.04 8.34 16.03
CA LYS A 523 48.36 7.85 17.38
C LYS A 523 49.57 6.93 17.45
N GLN A 524 50.09 6.45 16.31
CA GLN A 524 51.34 5.70 16.29
C GLN A 524 52.52 6.68 16.33
N PRO A 525 53.40 6.63 17.34
CA PRO A 525 54.59 7.47 17.34
C PRO A 525 55.46 7.08 16.14
N THR A 526 55.70 8.02 15.24
CA THR A 526 56.69 7.84 14.18
C THR A 526 58.05 7.59 14.83
N ALA A 527 58.58 6.38 14.63
CA ALA A 527 59.89 5.92 15.12
C ALA A 527 61.10 6.72 14.57
N SER A 528 60.87 7.86 13.92
CA SER A 528 61.87 8.78 13.38
C SER A 528 62.04 10.08 14.20
N SER A 529 61.43 10.18 15.39
CA SER A 529 61.52 11.37 16.27
C SER A 529 62.27 11.11 17.59
N ALA A 530 63.09 10.06 17.66
CA ALA A 530 63.86 9.71 18.86
C ALA A 530 65.21 10.45 18.98
N ASN A 531 65.35 11.69 18.50
CA ASN A 531 66.63 12.42 18.60
C ASN A 531 66.52 13.95 18.70
N LEU A 532 65.46 14.48 19.33
CA LEU A 532 65.42 15.88 19.77
C LEU A 532 64.75 15.95 21.16
N GLU A 533 65.56 15.89 22.21
CA GLU A 533 65.14 16.28 23.56
C GLU A 533 65.09 17.81 23.65
N GLY A 534 63.89 18.34 23.89
CA GLY A 534 63.61 19.73 24.26
C GLY A 534 62.16 19.80 24.77
N PRO A 535 61.83 20.65 25.75
CA PRO A 535 60.52 20.64 26.39
C PRO A 535 59.46 21.04 25.36
N ALA A 536 58.40 20.24 25.24
CA ALA A 536 57.28 20.49 24.33
C ALA A 536 56.39 21.60 24.91
N ASP A 537 56.40 22.77 24.27
CA ASP A 537 55.39 23.81 24.43
C ASP A 537 54.11 23.40 23.66
N GLU A 538 53.01 23.23 24.38
CA GLU A 538 51.67 22.88 23.86
C GLU A 538 50.96 24.07 23.18
N SER A 539 51.57 24.72 22.20
CA SER A 539 50.92 25.82 21.47
C SER A 539 51.13 25.81 19.95
N ALA A 540 51.21 24.64 19.33
CA ALA A 540 51.19 24.51 17.87
C ALA A 540 49.75 24.31 17.35
N VAL A 541 48.91 25.34 17.55
CA VAL A 541 47.79 25.58 16.63
C VAL A 541 48.42 25.90 15.28
N LEU A 542 47.95 25.27 14.19
CA LEU A 542 48.36 25.58 12.82
C LEU A 542 48.25 27.10 12.59
N SER A 543 49.37 27.83 12.73
CA SER A 543 49.44 29.25 12.43
C SER A 543 49.40 29.40 10.91
N ILE A 544 48.21 29.63 10.38
CA ILE A 544 48.03 30.11 9.02
C ILE A 544 48.69 31.49 9.01
N ASP A 545 49.65 31.71 8.10
CA ASP A 545 50.24 33.02 7.89
C ASP A 545 49.14 33.95 7.33
N GLU A 546 48.53 34.74 8.22
CA GLU A 546 47.38 35.61 7.91
C GLU A 546 47.66 36.50 6.70
N LYS A 547 48.91 36.93 6.51
CA LYS A 547 49.29 37.76 5.36
C LYS A 547 49.22 36.99 4.05
N ALA A 548 49.70 35.74 4.04
CA ALA A 548 49.64 34.90 2.85
C ALA A 548 48.21 34.48 2.51
N TYR A 549 47.35 34.30 3.52
CA TYR A 549 45.93 34.00 3.33
C TYR A 549 45.19 35.19 2.69
N VAL A 550 45.34 36.39 3.25
CA VAL A 550 44.70 37.61 2.72
C VAL A 550 45.18 37.90 1.29
N GLU A 551 46.47 37.71 1.00
CA GLU A 551 47.00 37.96 -0.35
C GLU A 551 46.47 36.95 -1.39
N CYS A 552 46.26 35.69 -0.99
CA CYS A 552 45.61 34.67 -1.83
C CYS A 552 44.12 34.96 -2.03
N GLU A 553 43.43 35.44 -1.00
CA GLU A 553 42.03 35.82 -1.04
C GLU A 553 41.81 37.02 -1.98
N GLU A 554 42.65 38.05 -1.88
CA GLU A 554 42.61 39.21 -2.79
C GLU A 554 42.86 38.81 -4.25
N LYS A 555 43.85 37.93 -4.51
CA LYS A 555 44.11 37.40 -5.86
C LYS A 555 42.93 36.62 -6.42
N PHE A 556 42.26 35.83 -5.56
CA PHE A 556 41.07 35.09 -5.95
C PHE A 556 39.92 36.04 -6.32
N PHE A 557 39.63 37.05 -5.49
CA PHE A 557 38.53 37.98 -5.77
C PHE A 557 38.80 38.91 -6.96
N GLN A 558 40.06 39.30 -7.19
CA GLN A 558 40.47 39.99 -8.43
C GLN A 558 40.26 39.10 -9.67
N GLY A 559 40.56 37.80 -9.58
CA GLY A 559 40.35 36.86 -10.68
C GLY A 559 38.87 36.63 -11.03
N VAL A 560 37.95 36.86 -10.07
CA VAL A 560 36.51 36.69 -10.24
C VAL A 560 35.80 38.01 -10.59
N GLY A 561 36.52 39.14 -10.66
CA GLY A 561 35.98 40.43 -11.12
C GLY A 561 35.02 41.10 -10.13
N MET A 562 35.14 40.80 -8.84
CA MET A 562 34.34 41.44 -7.79
C MET A 562 35.16 42.54 -7.11
N GLU A 563 34.79 43.81 -7.35
CA GLU A 563 35.36 44.98 -6.65
C GLU A 563 34.27 45.69 -5.83
N GLY A 564 34.60 46.09 -4.60
CA GLY A 564 33.75 46.92 -3.73
C GLY A 564 32.69 46.17 -2.90
N ASP A 565 31.71 46.94 -2.38
CA ASP A 565 30.68 46.62 -1.36
C ASP A 565 29.82 45.36 -1.56
N ASN A 566 30.11 44.51 -2.55
CA ASN A 566 29.53 43.17 -2.72
C ASN A 566 30.25 42.09 -1.89
N LEU A 567 31.31 42.43 -1.15
CA LEU A 567 31.94 41.58 -0.13
C LEU A 567 31.11 41.61 1.16
N GLY A 568 29.99 40.90 1.16
CA GLY A 568 29.14 40.73 2.34
C GLY A 568 29.87 40.02 3.49
N THR A 569 30.43 40.81 4.40
CA THR A 569 30.69 40.47 5.83
C THR A 569 31.33 39.10 6.12
N SER A 570 32.67 39.02 6.07
CA SER A 570 33.47 38.01 6.78
C SER A 570 33.88 38.48 8.20
N ALA A 571 33.05 39.28 8.87
CA ALA A 571 33.33 39.79 10.22
C ALA A 571 32.98 38.78 11.35
N TYR A 572 33.35 37.50 11.20
CA TYR A 572 33.05 36.47 12.20
C TYR A 572 34.22 36.11 13.14
N LEU A 573 35.39 36.75 13.02
CA LEU A 573 36.57 36.42 13.85
C LEU A 573 37.02 37.48 14.86
N ASN A 574 36.46 38.71 14.84
CA ASN A 574 36.98 39.82 15.68
C ASN A 574 36.17 40.18 16.94
N LYS A 575 35.34 39.28 17.47
CA LYS A 575 34.58 39.55 18.71
C LYS A 575 34.63 38.40 19.71
N LYS A 576 35.82 38.08 20.22
CA LYS A 576 35.99 37.31 21.47
C LYS A 576 37.34 37.54 22.15
N VAL A 577 37.73 38.79 22.39
CA VAL A 577 38.66 39.17 23.48
C VAL A 577 38.30 40.59 23.93
N ALA A 578 37.46 40.70 24.98
CA ALA A 578 37.30 41.83 25.92
C ALA A 578 35.86 41.80 26.48
N GLU A 579 35.67 41.00 27.54
CA GLU A 579 34.89 41.27 28.77
C GLU A 579 34.77 39.98 29.59
#